data_AF-Q65D32-F1
#
_entry.id   AF-Q65D32-F1
#
_cell.length_a   1.000
_cell.length_b   1.000
_cell.length_c   1.000
_cell.angle_alpha   90.00
_cell.angle_beta   90.00
_cell.angle_gamma   90.00
#
_symmetry.space_group_name_H-M   'P 1'
#
loop_
_entity.id
_entity.type
_entity.pdbx_description
1 polymer ?
#
loop_
_entity_poly.entity_id
_entity_poly.type
_entity_poly.pdbx_seq_one_letter_code
_entity_poly.pdbx_strand_id
1 'polypeptide(L)'
;MGFKRSFKIMPGVKLNINKKSVGMTLGGKNGRITYNTSGKVTTSAKIPGTGLSYSSSKSISSSQKQSHLNNNNYSNNLELNAYLNHLTSFHTRLTSRQINWEEIKKESPPEINVAQLKSDLNNYKPNFFERILRLDKTKIEKLNKEITDAETKYKKEYDEWVKQQKFVKIIDDKNSVAYSEILEDIIKIEDTIGKIKEIISNENSEVLLNLLVDTSILPNQEEYISSAGNLLTKKLTKTKYYQNQLNFIASLSIGLAKVIFQIIPVETVSINVLEKRIDTVDGHEKTMTIFGVKFKKEQFMALNINYIKPIDTLQLFETSLDFKKTKGLQL
;
A
#
# COMPACT_ATOMS: atom_id res chain seq x y z
N MET A 1 19.63 7.07 9.95
CA MET A 1 19.29 6.86 8.53
C MET A 1 17.83 6.45 8.44
N GLY A 2 16.95 7.24 7.79
CA GLY A 2 15.52 6.94 7.76
C GLY A 2 15.20 5.78 6.83
N PHE A 3 14.56 4.72 7.33
CA PHE A 3 13.98 3.68 6.49
C PHE A 3 12.96 4.33 5.55
N LYS A 4 13.24 4.30 4.25
CA LYS A 4 12.31 4.66 3.18
C LYS A 4 12.45 3.61 2.08
N ARG A 5 11.40 2.83 1.84
CA ARG A 5 11.31 1.91 0.72
C ARG A 5 10.12 2.30 -0.15
N SER A 6 10.34 2.39 -1.45
CA SER A 6 9.28 2.68 -2.41
C SER A 6 9.11 1.45 -3.30
N PHE A 7 7.95 0.84 -3.24
CA PHE A 7 7.57 -0.34 -4.03
C PHE A 7 6.60 0.12 -5.10
N LYS A 8 6.91 -0.16 -6.37
CA LYS A 8 5.99 0.09 -7.46
C LYS A 8 5.05 -1.12 -7.55
N ILE A 9 3.77 -0.88 -7.32
CA ILE A 9 2.74 -1.93 -7.30
C ILE A 9 2.30 -2.21 -8.72
N MET A 10 1.91 -1.14 -9.40
CA MET A 10 1.60 -1.11 -10.82
C MET A 10 2.11 0.21 -11.38
N PRO A 11 2.28 0.34 -12.69
CA PRO A 11 2.76 1.60 -13.24
C PRO A 11 1.75 2.72 -13.04
N GLY A 12 2.25 3.92 -12.75
CA GLY A 12 1.46 5.01 -12.17
C GLY A 12 1.15 4.88 -10.68
N VAL A 13 1.34 3.72 -10.03
CA VAL A 13 1.05 3.52 -8.59
C VAL A 13 2.28 3.04 -7.82
N LYS A 14 2.80 3.90 -6.93
CA LYS A 14 3.91 3.54 -6.03
C LYS A 14 3.46 3.61 -4.60
N LEU A 15 3.80 2.61 -3.81
CA LEU A 15 3.60 2.62 -2.38
C LEU A 15 4.95 2.94 -1.72
N ASN A 16 4.98 4.02 -0.94
CA ASN A 16 6.15 4.57 -0.29
C ASN A 16 6.02 4.32 1.21
N ILE A 17 6.82 3.40 1.72
CA ILE A 17 6.89 3.08 3.14
C ILE A 17 8.04 3.86 3.73
N ASN A 18 7.81 4.56 4.83
CA ASN A 18 8.86 5.13 5.66
C ASN A 18 8.62 4.80 7.14
N LYS A 19 9.58 5.12 8.01
CA LYS A 19 9.52 4.79 9.45
C LYS A 19 8.22 5.26 10.16
N LYS A 20 7.57 6.32 9.68
CA LYS A 20 6.41 6.94 10.34
C LYS A 20 5.13 6.90 9.51
N SER A 21 5.20 6.56 8.24
CA SER A 21 4.04 6.58 7.36
C SER A 21 4.20 5.74 6.11
N VAL A 22 3.06 5.29 5.61
CA VAL A 22 2.91 4.70 4.29
C VAL A 22 2.35 5.80 3.38
N GLY A 23 2.65 5.77 2.09
CA GLY A 23 2.12 6.78 1.19
C GLY A 23 2.04 6.30 -0.24
N MET A 24 0.90 6.46 -0.87
CA MET A 24 0.69 6.03 -2.24
C MET A 24 0.85 7.20 -3.22
N THR A 25 1.77 7.07 -4.17
CA THR A 25 1.91 7.94 -5.34
C THR A 25 1.06 7.38 -6.46
N LEU A 26 0.15 8.20 -6.96
CA LEU A 26 -0.66 7.98 -8.15
C LEU A 26 -0.20 8.90 -9.27
N GLY A 27 -0.04 8.40 -10.49
CA GLY A 27 0.43 9.15 -11.66
C GLY A 27 1.90 8.93 -12.02
N GLY A 28 2.22 9.34 -13.24
CA GLY A 28 3.49 9.08 -13.93
C GLY A 28 4.50 10.23 -13.90
N LYS A 29 5.32 10.28 -14.95
CA LYS A 29 6.46 11.20 -15.11
C LYS A 29 6.04 12.67 -15.24
N ASN A 30 4.86 12.91 -15.82
CA ASN A 30 4.38 14.25 -16.20
C ASN A 30 3.37 14.82 -15.20
N GLY A 31 2.82 13.99 -14.34
CA GLY A 31 1.85 14.35 -13.33
C GLY A 31 1.73 13.22 -12.31
N ARG A 32 1.95 13.52 -11.04
CA ARG A 32 1.77 12.57 -9.95
C ARG A 32 1.28 13.25 -8.69
N ILE A 33 0.48 12.53 -7.93
CA ILE A 33 -0.02 12.95 -6.63
C ILE A 33 0.37 11.88 -5.63
N THR A 34 1.13 12.27 -4.60
CA THR A 34 1.54 11.39 -3.51
C THR A 34 0.72 11.70 -2.28
N TYR A 35 -0.07 10.73 -1.85
CA TYR A 35 -0.80 10.75 -0.60
C TYR A 35 0.05 10.04 0.45
N ASN A 36 0.08 10.56 1.67
CA ASN A 36 0.85 9.99 2.77
C ASN A 36 -0.05 9.88 4.00
N THR A 37 0.09 8.81 4.78
CA THR A 37 -0.68 8.59 6.01
C THR A 37 -0.39 9.62 7.10
N SER A 38 0.66 10.44 6.95
CA SER A 38 0.87 11.64 7.77
C SER A 38 -0.05 12.82 7.41
N GLY A 39 -0.98 12.65 6.47
CA GLY A 39 -1.88 13.70 6.00
C GLY A 39 -1.25 14.65 4.97
N LYS A 40 -0.05 14.35 4.47
CA LYS A 40 0.62 15.15 3.44
C LYS A 40 0.21 14.69 2.05
N VAL A 41 -0.28 15.63 1.24
CA VAL A 41 -0.56 15.43 -0.18
C VAL A 41 0.42 16.25 -1.00
N THR A 42 1.19 15.59 -1.86
CA THR A 42 2.15 16.24 -2.74
C THR A 42 1.74 16.04 -4.19
N THR A 43 1.38 17.12 -4.87
CA THR A 43 1.09 17.14 -6.30
C THR A 43 2.32 17.63 -7.04
N SER A 44 2.79 16.87 -8.02
CA SER A 44 3.91 17.25 -8.88
C SER A 44 3.50 17.12 -10.35
N ALA A 45 3.80 18.13 -11.16
CA ALA A 45 3.64 18.11 -12.61
C ALA A 45 4.98 18.44 -13.28
N LYS A 46 5.25 17.83 -14.43
CA LYS A 46 6.47 18.07 -15.21
C LYS A 46 6.12 18.12 -16.68
N ILE A 47 6.69 19.10 -17.38
CA ILE A 47 6.55 19.21 -18.84
C ILE A 47 7.74 18.45 -19.47
N PRO A 48 7.50 17.42 -20.30
CA PRO A 48 8.57 16.65 -20.95
C PRO A 48 9.51 17.54 -21.77
N GLY A 49 10.81 17.21 -21.80
CA GLY A 49 11.79 17.87 -22.68
C GLY A 49 12.20 19.30 -22.31
N THR A 50 11.48 19.99 -21.41
CA THR A 50 11.70 21.41 -21.09
C THR A 50 12.48 21.65 -19.80
N GLY A 51 12.64 20.62 -18.95
CA GLY A 51 13.24 20.76 -17.61
C GLY A 51 12.32 21.43 -16.58
N LEU A 52 11.14 21.92 -16.97
CA LEU A 52 10.21 22.62 -16.09
C LEU A 52 9.40 21.63 -15.24
N SER A 53 9.40 21.85 -13.92
CA SER A 53 8.61 21.06 -12.98
C SER A 53 7.98 21.93 -11.91
N TYR A 54 6.72 21.64 -11.58
CA TYR A 54 5.99 22.22 -10.47
C TYR A 54 5.73 21.13 -9.42
N SER A 55 5.95 21.43 -8.15
CA SER A 55 5.59 20.53 -7.05
C SER A 55 5.05 21.33 -5.89
N SER A 56 3.82 21.03 -5.49
CA SER A 56 3.16 21.62 -4.33
C SER A 56 2.89 20.52 -3.31
N SER A 57 3.11 20.83 -2.04
CA SER A 57 2.79 19.94 -0.93
C SER A 57 1.82 20.64 0.00
N LYS A 58 0.63 20.08 0.13
CA LYS A 58 -0.38 20.52 1.10
C LYS A 58 -0.43 19.51 2.22
N SER A 59 -0.17 19.93 3.45
CA SER A 59 -0.64 19.17 4.60
C SER A 59 -2.14 19.39 4.67
N ILE A 60 -2.91 18.30 4.72
CA ILE A 60 -4.29 18.36 5.17
C ILE A 60 -4.18 18.71 6.65
N SER A 61 -4.19 20.02 6.95
CA SER A 61 -4.47 20.48 8.29
C SER A 61 -5.92 20.14 8.54
N SER A 62 -6.16 19.18 9.44
CA SER A 62 -7.39 19.16 10.20
C SER A 62 -7.47 20.51 10.91
N SER A 63 -8.16 21.47 10.29
CA SER A 63 -8.61 22.70 10.96
C SER A 63 -9.74 22.32 11.90
N GLN A 64 -9.33 21.67 12.99
CA GLN A 64 -9.91 21.60 14.33
C GLN A 64 -8.98 20.67 15.11
N LYS A 65 -7.80 21.22 15.43
CA LYS A 65 -7.08 20.83 16.62
C LYS A 65 -8.05 21.07 17.76
N GLN A 66 -8.66 20.02 18.31
CA GLN A 66 -9.18 20.10 19.66
C GLN A 66 -7.96 20.28 20.56
N SER A 67 -7.73 21.55 20.86
CA SER A 67 -7.05 22.06 22.02
C SER A 67 -7.73 21.52 23.28
N HIS A 68 -7.44 20.28 23.63
CA HIS A 68 -7.31 19.83 25.01
C HIS A 68 -6.28 18.70 24.98
N LEU A 69 -5.26 18.81 25.84
CA LEU A 69 -3.98 18.09 25.86
C LEU A 69 -2.85 18.81 25.11
N ASN A 70 -2.56 20.05 25.54
CA ASN A 70 -1.24 20.63 25.31
C ASN A 70 -0.27 20.15 26.40
N ASN A 71 0.85 19.61 25.91
CA ASN A 71 2.18 19.54 26.52
C ASN A 71 2.34 18.87 27.88
N ASN A 72 2.97 17.70 27.87
CA ASN A 72 4.30 17.52 28.46
C ASN A 72 4.99 16.26 27.90
N ASN A 73 6.17 16.44 27.30
CA ASN A 73 7.33 15.55 27.35
C ASN A 73 7.12 14.02 27.49
N TYR A 74 6.48 13.35 26.53
CA TYR A 74 6.65 11.90 26.36
C TYR A 74 6.80 11.52 24.88
N SER A 75 7.92 11.94 24.29
CA SER A 75 8.53 11.18 23.20
C SER A 75 9.41 10.06 23.79
N ASN A 76 8.82 9.19 24.60
CA ASN A 76 9.42 7.90 24.90
C ASN A 76 8.78 6.89 23.96
N ASN A 77 9.59 6.32 23.04
CA ASN A 77 9.19 5.26 22.14
C ASN A 77 8.68 4.07 22.97
N LEU A 78 7.36 3.96 23.14
CA LEU A 78 6.71 2.72 23.50
C LEU A 78 6.62 1.90 22.21
N GLU A 79 7.74 1.30 21.80
CA GLU A 79 7.89 0.59 20.52
C GLU A 79 6.79 -0.48 20.37
N LEU A 80 6.39 -1.12 21.47
CA LEU A 80 5.37 -2.15 21.50
C LEU A 80 3.97 -1.58 21.24
N ASN A 81 3.65 -0.45 21.86
CA ASN A 81 2.36 0.22 21.65
C ASN A 81 2.29 0.85 20.25
N ALA A 82 3.40 1.37 19.73
CA ALA A 82 3.48 1.86 18.35
C ALA A 82 3.31 0.72 17.34
N TYR A 83 3.88 -0.45 17.60
CA TYR A 83 3.70 -1.65 16.81
C TYR A 83 2.25 -2.17 16.86
N LEU A 84 1.64 -2.22 18.04
CA LEU A 84 0.23 -2.59 18.18
C LEU A 84 -0.68 -1.63 17.42
N ASN A 85 -0.46 -0.32 17.57
CA ASN A 85 -1.20 0.71 16.84
C ASN A 85 -0.98 0.58 15.32
N HIS A 86 0.23 0.24 14.89
CA HIS A 86 0.49 -0.07 13.50
C HIS A 86 -0.47 -1.18 13.04
N LEU A 87 -0.51 -2.33 13.71
CA LEU A 87 -1.41 -3.44 13.34
C LEU A 87 -2.90 -3.05 13.38
N THR A 88 -3.37 -2.36 14.42
CA THR A 88 -4.79 -2.08 14.61
C THR A 88 -5.33 -0.90 13.82
N SER A 89 -4.47 -0.05 13.23
CA SER A 89 -4.87 1.10 12.41
C SER A 89 -4.81 0.86 10.90
N PHE A 90 -4.58 -0.38 10.46
CA PHE A 90 -4.47 -0.80 9.06
C PHE A 90 -5.43 -0.11 8.08
N HIS A 91 -6.73 -0.08 8.40
CA HIS A 91 -7.79 0.54 7.58
C HIS A 91 -7.53 2.01 7.19
N THR A 92 -6.85 2.80 8.01
CA THR A 92 -6.55 4.21 7.71
C THR A 92 -5.28 4.36 6.87
N ARG A 93 -4.40 3.35 6.85
CA ARG A 93 -3.06 3.46 6.27
C ARG A 93 -3.05 3.33 4.76
N LEU A 94 -3.97 2.54 4.21
CA LEU A 94 -4.10 2.35 2.77
C LEU A 94 -4.97 3.48 2.22
N THR A 95 -4.39 4.67 2.07
CA THR A 95 -5.09 5.81 1.45
C THR A 95 -4.70 5.91 -0.01
N SER A 96 -5.72 5.82 -0.85
CA SER A 96 -5.59 5.62 -2.27
C SER A 96 -6.84 6.22 -2.93
N ARG A 97 -6.64 6.99 -4.01
CA ARG A 97 -7.72 7.49 -4.87
C ARG A 97 -8.11 6.35 -5.81
N GLN A 98 -9.39 6.23 -6.14
CA GLN A 98 -9.90 5.25 -7.09
C GLN A 98 -9.09 5.28 -8.39
N ILE A 99 -8.69 4.10 -8.88
CA ILE A 99 -7.95 3.98 -10.14
C ILE A 99 -8.91 4.28 -11.30
N ASN A 100 -8.51 5.19 -12.18
CA ASN A 100 -9.25 5.50 -13.39
C ASN A 100 -8.72 4.66 -14.56
N TRP A 101 -9.25 3.45 -14.71
CA TRP A 101 -8.82 2.51 -15.75
C TRP A 101 -8.99 3.05 -17.17
N GLU A 102 -10.00 3.89 -17.40
CA GLU A 102 -10.26 4.56 -18.69
C GLU A 102 -9.15 5.53 -19.10
N GLU A 103 -8.48 6.15 -18.12
CA GLU A 103 -7.35 7.05 -18.38
C GLU A 103 -6.10 6.25 -18.73
N ILE A 104 -5.86 5.14 -18.01
CA ILE A 104 -4.72 4.24 -18.26
C ILE A 104 -4.84 3.55 -19.63
N LYS A 105 -6.06 3.18 -20.02
CA LYS A 105 -6.36 2.59 -21.34
C LYS A 105 -5.98 3.50 -22.50
N LYS A 106 -5.98 4.81 -22.30
CA LYS A 106 -5.65 5.82 -23.31
C LYS A 106 -4.17 6.21 -23.32
N GLU A 107 -3.35 5.70 -22.38
CA GLU A 107 -1.92 6.00 -22.33
C GLU A 107 -1.16 5.34 -23.49
N SER A 108 -0.50 6.16 -24.31
CA SER A 108 0.44 5.70 -25.33
C SER A 108 1.73 5.15 -24.70
N PRO A 109 2.46 4.26 -25.39
CA PRO A 109 3.75 3.79 -24.92
C PRO A 109 4.72 4.96 -24.68
N PRO A 110 5.67 4.83 -23.74
CA PRO A 110 6.62 5.90 -23.44
C PRO A 110 7.47 6.21 -24.66
N GLU A 111 7.62 7.49 -25.00
CA GLU A 111 8.52 7.92 -26.05
C GLU A 111 9.86 8.33 -25.44
N ILE A 112 10.95 7.74 -25.93
CA ILE A 112 12.31 8.24 -25.67
C ILE A 112 13.01 8.44 -26.99
N ASN A 113 13.58 9.63 -27.12
CA ASN A 113 14.32 10.02 -28.30
C ASN A 113 15.76 9.46 -28.30
N VAL A 114 15.88 8.14 -28.17
CA VAL A 114 17.17 7.44 -28.28
C VAL A 114 17.77 7.66 -29.67
N ALA A 115 16.91 7.81 -30.69
CA ALA A 115 17.30 8.10 -32.07
C ALA A 115 18.06 9.44 -32.19
N GLN A 116 17.56 10.51 -31.56
CA GLN A 116 18.24 11.81 -31.59
C GLN A 116 19.54 11.80 -30.79
N LEU A 117 19.60 11.12 -29.63
CA LEU A 117 20.85 10.99 -28.86
C LEU A 117 21.93 10.20 -29.64
N LYS A 118 21.55 9.16 -30.39
CA LYS A 118 22.45 8.42 -31.29
C LYS A 118 22.89 9.29 -32.48
N SER A 119 22.00 10.10 -33.01
CA SER A 119 22.32 11.08 -34.06
C SER A 119 23.31 12.15 -33.56
N ASP A 120 23.11 12.67 -32.34
CA ASP A 120 24.00 13.67 -31.73
C ASP A 120 25.41 13.11 -31.47
N LEU A 121 25.52 11.83 -31.08
CA LEU A 121 26.80 11.13 -30.97
C LEU A 121 27.47 10.94 -32.34
N ASN A 122 26.73 10.50 -33.35
CA ASN A 122 27.27 10.26 -34.69
C ASN A 122 27.73 11.55 -35.38
N ASN A 123 27.08 12.67 -35.08
CA ASN A 123 27.42 13.99 -35.63
C ASN A 123 28.44 14.76 -34.78
N TYR A 124 28.87 14.22 -33.64
CA TYR A 124 29.84 14.88 -32.76
C TYR A 124 31.21 14.96 -33.45
N LYS A 125 31.72 16.18 -33.59
CA LYS A 125 33.07 16.47 -34.10
C LYS A 125 33.83 17.31 -33.06
N PRO A 126 34.96 16.84 -32.52
CA PRO A 126 35.69 17.58 -31.50
C PRO A 126 36.43 18.78 -32.11
N ASN A 127 36.42 19.90 -31.39
CA ASN A 127 37.16 21.10 -31.78
C ASN A 127 38.66 20.97 -31.46
N PHE A 128 39.51 21.79 -32.09
CA PHE A 128 40.98 21.74 -31.96
C PHE A 128 41.48 21.71 -30.50
N PHE A 129 40.90 22.53 -29.64
CA PHE A 129 41.21 22.57 -28.20
C PHE A 129 40.72 21.33 -27.43
N GLU A 130 39.58 20.73 -27.82
CA GLU A 130 39.04 19.52 -27.18
C GLU A 130 39.91 18.30 -27.46
N ARG A 131 40.50 18.23 -28.67
CA ARG A 131 41.45 17.18 -29.06
C ARG A 131 42.80 17.32 -28.34
N ILE A 132 43.27 18.55 -28.16
CA ILE A 132 44.54 18.85 -27.47
C ILE A 132 44.45 18.56 -25.96
N LEU A 133 43.31 18.84 -25.34
CA LEU A 133 43.08 18.60 -23.91
C LEU A 133 42.52 17.20 -23.59
N ARG A 134 42.37 16.31 -24.61
CA ARG A 134 41.73 14.99 -24.49
C ARG A 134 40.30 15.03 -23.90
N LEU A 135 39.62 16.16 -24.05
CA LEU A 135 38.24 16.38 -23.60
C LEU A 135 37.21 15.77 -24.56
N ASP A 136 37.65 15.40 -25.76
CA ASP A 136 36.89 14.63 -26.74
C ASP A 136 36.48 13.25 -26.20
N LYS A 137 37.42 12.54 -25.55
CA LYS A 137 37.15 11.22 -24.96
C LYS A 137 36.13 11.29 -23.84
N THR A 138 36.27 12.25 -22.92
CA THR A 138 35.36 12.41 -21.78
C THR A 138 33.95 12.82 -22.23
N LYS A 139 33.83 13.59 -23.31
CA LYS A 139 32.55 14.02 -23.89
C LYS A 139 31.87 12.89 -24.65
N ILE A 140 32.61 12.06 -25.40
CA ILE A 140 32.10 10.83 -26.01
C ILE A 140 31.64 9.83 -24.94
N GLU A 141 32.43 9.64 -23.88
CA GLU A 141 32.03 8.80 -22.73
C GLU A 141 30.76 9.32 -22.06
N LYS A 142 30.62 10.64 -21.91
CA LYS A 142 29.41 11.25 -21.36
C LYS A 142 28.18 11.03 -22.25
N LEU A 143 28.31 11.20 -23.57
CA LEU A 143 27.22 10.94 -24.52
C LEU A 143 26.81 9.46 -24.55
N ASN A 144 27.78 8.54 -24.54
CA ASN A 144 27.52 7.11 -24.41
C ASN A 144 26.80 6.76 -23.10
N LYS A 145 27.21 7.40 -22.00
CA LYS A 145 26.53 7.26 -20.70
C LYS A 145 25.09 7.78 -20.76
N GLU A 146 24.85 8.93 -21.39
CA GLU A 146 23.51 9.49 -21.57
C GLU A 146 22.61 8.59 -22.42
N ILE A 147 23.14 7.97 -23.48
CA ILE A 147 22.43 6.98 -24.31
C ILE A 147 22.09 5.74 -23.49
N THR A 148 23.07 5.15 -22.80
CA THR A 148 22.83 3.95 -21.98
C THR A 148 21.88 4.19 -20.82
N ASP A 149 21.95 5.34 -20.16
CA ASP A 149 21.01 5.76 -19.13
C ASP A 149 19.59 5.94 -19.73
N ALA A 150 19.48 6.53 -20.92
CA ALA A 150 18.21 6.71 -21.63
C ALA A 150 17.60 5.37 -22.07
N GLU A 151 18.39 4.44 -22.63
CA GLU A 151 17.95 3.10 -23.01
C GLU A 151 17.50 2.28 -21.79
N THR A 152 18.29 2.33 -20.71
CA THR A 152 17.94 1.66 -19.45
C THR A 152 16.65 2.22 -18.86
N LYS A 153 16.47 3.54 -18.91
CA LYS A 153 15.25 4.21 -18.47
C LYS A 153 14.06 3.87 -19.36
N TYR A 154 14.25 3.83 -20.68
CA TYR A 154 13.22 3.42 -21.63
C TYR A 154 12.75 2.01 -21.40
N LYS A 155 13.68 1.07 -21.29
CA LYS A 155 13.35 -0.33 -20.99
C LYS A 155 12.49 -0.43 -19.73
N LYS A 156 12.87 0.26 -18.66
CA LYS A 156 12.09 0.31 -17.41
C LYS A 156 10.71 0.92 -17.61
N GLU A 157 10.60 2.07 -18.28
CA GLU A 157 9.33 2.77 -18.54
C GLU A 157 8.42 1.93 -19.48
N TYR A 158 8.99 1.21 -20.45
CA TYR A 158 8.28 0.37 -21.40
C TYR A 158 7.78 -0.94 -20.76
N ASP A 159 8.64 -1.65 -20.02
CA ASP A 159 8.26 -2.84 -19.25
C ASP A 159 7.13 -2.51 -18.27
N GLU A 160 7.16 -1.30 -17.71
CA GLU A 160 6.09 -0.75 -16.91
C GLU A 160 4.81 -0.58 -17.73
N TRP A 161 4.83 0.19 -18.83
CA TRP A 161 3.65 0.38 -19.67
C TRP A 161 3.03 -0.95 -20.13
N VAL A 162 3.84 -1.95 -20.51
CA VAL A 162 3.37 -3.29 -20.88
C VAL A 162 2.59 -3.95 -19.74
N LYS A 163 3.08 -3.86 -18.50
CA LYS A 163 2.35 -4.37 -17.32
C LYS A 163 1.02 -3.65 -17.13
N GLN A 164 1.01 -2.33 -17.28
CA GLN A 164 -0.19 -1.49 -17.21
C GLN A 164 -1.27 -1.95 -18.20
N GLN A 165 -0.89 -2.14 -19.47
CA GLN A 165 -1.81 -2.58 -20.52
C GLN A 165 -2.30 -4.01 -20.30
N LYS A 166 -1.46 -4.89 -19.73
CA LYS A 166 -1.89 -6.23 -19.27
C LYS A 166 -3.01 -6.09 -18.23
N PHE A 167 -2.88 -5.19 -17.24
CA PHE A 167 -3.91 -4.97 -16.22
C PHE A 167 -5.21 -4.38 -16.79
N VAL A 168 -5.14 -3.43 -17.72
CA VAL A 168 -6.33 -2.88 -18.39
C VAL A 168 -7.12 -4.00 -19.07
N LYS A 169 -6.42 -4.88 -19.79
CA LYS A 169 -7.03 -6.03 -20.45
C LYS A 169 -7.72 -6.98 -19.45
N ILE A 170 -7.05 -7.26 -18.32
CA ILE A 170 -7.60 -8.09 -17.23
C ILE A 170 -8.90 -7.51 -16.66
N ILE A 171 -8.92 -6.19 -16.46
CA ILE A 171 -10.09 -5.47 -15.93
C ILE A 171 -11.25 -5.50 -16.95
N ASP A 172 -10.95 -5.27 -18.22
CA ASP A 172 -11.93 -5.32 -19.33
C ASP A 172 -12.52 -6.72 -19.50
N ASP A 173 -11.69 -7.76 -19.42
CA ASP A 173 -12.09 -9.16 -19.60
C ASP A 173 -12.90 -9.71 -18.41
N LYS A 174 -13.02 -8.95 -17.30
CA LYS A 174 -13.62 -9.37 -16.02
C LYS A 174 -13.13 -10.75 -15.55
N ASN A 175 -11.87 -11.08 -15.88
CA ASN A 175 -11.35 -12.43 -15.69
C ASN A 175 -10.89 -12.63 -14.25
N SER A 176 -11.56 -13.56 -13.56
CA SER A 176 -11.37 -13.84 -12.15
C SER A 176 -9.96 -14.33 -11.77
N VAL A 177 -9.35 -15.11 -12.66
CA VAL A 177 -7.99 -15.67 -12.46
C VAL A 177 -6.94 -14.57 -12.50
N ALA A 178 -7.22 -13.47 -13.19
CA ALA A 178 -6.25 -12.41 -13.34
C ALA A 178 -6.29 -11.39 -12.19
N TYR A 179 -7.41 -11.29 -11.46
CA TYR A 179 -7.51 -10.50 -10.23
C TYR A 179 -6.68 -11.08 -9.07
N SER A 180 -6.50 -12.40 -9.03
CA SER A 180 -5.65 -13.02 -8.01
C SER A 180 -4.18 -12.60 -8.14
N GLU A 181 -3.64 -12.55 -9.36
CA GLU A 181 -2.26 -12.06 -9.63
C GLU A 181 -2.08 -10.63 -9.11
N ILE A 182 -3.07 -9.74 -9.33
CA ILE A 182 -3.01 -8.34 -8.87
C ILE A 182 -3.01 -8.27 -7.34
N LEU A 183 -3.97 -8.95 -6.70
CA LEU A 183 -4.17 -8.88 -5.25
C LEU A 183 -3.03 -9.54 -4.49
N GLU A 184 -2.46 -10.61 -5.01
CA GLU A 184 -1.24 -11.20 -4.48
C GLU A 184 -0.10 -10.19 -4.43
N ASP A 185 0.15 -9.45 -5.52
CA ASP A 185 1.22 -8.44 -5.56
C ASP A 185 0.96 -7.30 -4.56
N ILE A 186 -0.30 -6.87 -4.42
CA ILE A 186 -0.65 -5.79 -3.48
C ILE A 186 -0.47 -6.23 -2.02
N ILE A 187 -0.82 -7.47 -1.69
CA ILE A 187 -0.77 -7.96 -0.31
C ILE A 187 0.63 -8.48 0.06
N LYS A 188 1.42 -9.00 -0.88
CA LYS A 188 2.86 -9.31 -0.70
C LYS A 188 3.66 -8.08 -0.24
N ILE A 189 3.20 -6.87 -0.58
CA ILE A 189 3.83 -5.61 -0.14
C ILE A 189 3.63 -5.38 1.37
N GLU A 190 2.64 -6.03 1.97
CA GLU A 190 2.40 -6.09 3.42
C GLU A 190 2.66 -7.51 3.97
N ASP A 191 3.82 -8.08 3.59
CA ASP A 191 4.43 -9.35 4.09
C ASP A 191 4.40 -9.55 5.62
N THR A 192 4.00 -8.55 6.40
CA THR A 192 3.96 -8.57 7.87
C THR A 192 2.58 -8.88 8.46
N ILE A 193 1.53 -9.03 7.64
CA ILE A 193 0.15 -8.87 8.15
C ILE A 193 -0.81 -10.03 7.82
N GLY A 194 -0.57 -10.75 6.71
CA GLY A 194 -1.32 -11.95 6.36
C GLY A 194 -0.90 -12.52 5.01
N LYS A 195 -1.15 -13.80 4.78
CA LYS A 195 -0.90 -14.49 3.50
C LYS A 195 -2.24 -14.77 2.83
N ILE A 196 -2.40 -14.34 1.58
CA ILE A 196 -3.54 -14.79 0.78
C ILE A 196 -3.38 -16.28 0.54
N LYS A 197 -4.40 -17.06 0.90
CA LYS A 197 -4.46 -18.48 0.57
C LYS A 197 -5.16 -18.68 -0.76
N GLU A 198 -6.23 -17.93 -0.99
CA GLU A 198 -7.07 -18.09 -2.18
C GLU A 198 -7.88 -16.81 -2.45
N ILE A 199 -8.07 -16.52 -3.73
CA ILE A 199 -9.00 -15.51 -4.22
C ILE A 199 -9.92 -16.18 -5.22
N ILE A 200 -11.21 -16.07 -4.99
CA ILE A 200 -12.24 -16.49 -5.90
C ILE A 200 -12.95 -15.23 -6.37
N SER A 201 -13.13 -15.09 -7.68
CA SER A 201 -14.04 -14.07 -8.20
C SER A 201 -14.96 -14.68 -9.24
N ASN A 202 -16.15 -14.10 -9.33
CA ASN A 202 -17.20 -14.57 -10.21
C ASN A 202 -17.61 -13.48 -11.21
N GLU A 203 -18.37 -13.87 -12.22
CA GLU A 203 -18.90 -12.95 -13.23
C GLU A 203 -19.87 -11.91 -12.63
N ASN A 204 -20.37 -12.15 -11.42
CA ASN A 204 -21.30 -11.28 -10.70
C ASN A 204 -20.62 -10.09 -9.99
N SER A 205 -19.37 -9.77 -10.34
CA SER A 205 -18.61 -8.68 -9.70
C SER A 205 -18.44 -8.87 -8.19
N GLU A 206 -18.29 -10.12 -7.73
CA GLU A 206 -17.95 -10.44 -6.35
C GLU A 206 -16.53 -11.02 -6.25
N VAL A 207 -15.82 -10.60 -5.21
CA VAL A 207 -14.52 -11.17 -4.82
C VAL A 207 -14.67 -11.82 -3.45
N LEU A 208 -14.23 -13.06 -3.33
CA LEU A 208 -14.04 -13.78 -2.08
C LEU A 208 -12.54 -13.92 -1.84
N LEU A 209 -12.07 -13.42 -0.70
CA LEU A 209 -10.69 -13.49 -0.26
C LEU A 209 -10.58 -14.39 0.97
N ASN A 210 -9.80 -15.46 0.85
CA ASN A 210 -9.42 -16.32 1.95
C ASN A 210 -8.02 -15.90 2.44
N LEU A 211 -7.98 -15.22 3.59
CA LEU A 211 -6.79 -14.60 4.16
C LEU A 211 -6.28 -15.39 5.35
N LEU A 212 -5.14 -16.06 5.21
CA LEU A 212 -4.45 -16.70 6.32
C LEU A 212 -3.70 -15.67 7.16
N VAL A 213 -4.11 -15.52 8.42
CA VAL A 213 -3.51 -14.59 9.37
C VAL A 213 -2.79 -15.35 10.47
N ASP A 214 -1.60 -14.87 10.83
CA ASP A 214 -0.89 -15.29 12.03
C ASP A 214 -1.14 -14.26 13.13
N THR A 215 -1.99 -14.59 14.11
CA THR A 215 -2.30 -13.67 15.21
C THR A 215 -1.25 -13.70 16.32
N SER A 216 -0.26 -14.61 16.26
CA SER A 216 0.84 -14.67 17.22
C SER A 216 1.76 -13.45 17.16
N ILE A 217 1.72 -12.70 16.05
CA ILE A 217 2.42 -11.42 15.89
C ILE A 217 1.94 -10.36 16.90
N LEU A 218 0.74 -10.52 17.47
CA LEU A 218 0.19 -9.54 18.40
C LEU A 218 0.92 -9.59 19.75
N PRO A 219 1.30 -8.42 20.30
CA PRO A 219 2.01 -8.38 21.57
C PRO A 219 1.11 -8.91 22.71
N ASN A 220 1.71 -9.71 23.60
CA ASN A 220 1.08 -10.25 24.80
C ASN A 220 1.38 -9.41 26.06
N GLN A 221 2.12 -8.32 25.90
CA GLN A 221 2.49 -7.36 26.93
C GLN A 221 2.16 -5.94 26.45
N GLU A 222 2.10 -5.02 27.39
CA GLU A 222 2.02 -3.58 27.09
C GLU A 222 3.07 -2.83 27.88
N GLU A 223 3.59 -1.77 27.25
CA GLU A 223 4.50 -0.84 27.89
C GLU A 223 3.72 0.33 28.51
N TYR A 224 4.16 0.80 29.67
CA TYR A 224 3.59 1.94 30.38
C TYR A 224 4.68 2.71 31.13
N ILE A 225 4.38 3.97 31.49
CA ILE A 225 5.29 4.80 32.26
C ILE A 225 4.80 4.80 33.71
N SER A 226 5.69 4.47 34.65
CA SER A 226 5.37 4.50 36.07
C SER A 226 5.20 5.95 36.57
N SER A 227 4.62 6.12 37.76
CA SER A 227 4.54 7.43 38.43
C SER A 227 5.92 8.06 38.65
N ALA A 228 6.99 7.26 38.73
CA ALA A 228 8.38 7.71 38.83
C ALA A 228 9.03 8.04 37.48
N GLY A 229 8.30 7.92 36.36
CA GLY A 229 8.80 8.21 35.01
C GLY A 229 9.54 7.06 34.32
N ASN A 230 9.59 5.88 34.94
CA ASN A 230 10.29 4.71 34.39
C ASN A 230 9.43 3.98 33.36
N LEU A 231 10.05 3.53 32.27
CA LEU A 231 9.42 2.65 31.28
C LEU A 231 9.34 1.22 31.84
N LEU A 232 8.13 0.68 31.96
CA LEU A 232 7.86 -0.66 32.47
C LEU A 232 6.98 -1.45 31.50
N THR A 233 7.06 -2.77 31.58
CA THR A 233 6.19 -3.69 30.85
C THR A 233 5.28 -4.47 31.80
N LYS A 234 4.08 -4.82 31.35
CA LYS A 234 3.19 -5.75 32.05
C LYS A 234 2.48 -6.67 31.08
N LYS A 235 2.13 -7.88 31.54
CA LYS A 235 1.35 -8.85 30.77
C LYS A 235 -0.07 -8.34 30.52
N LEU A 236 -0.58 -8.53 29.31
CA LEU A 236 -1.96 -8.22 28.98
C LEU A 236 -2.92 -9.20 29.65
N THR A 237 -4.09 -8.69 30.03
CA THR A 237 -5.22 -9.56 30.39
C THR A 237 -5.71 -10.29 29.14
N LYS A 238 -6.27 -11.50 29.30
CA LYS A 238 -6.87 -12.25 28.18
C LYS A 238 -7.87 -11.41 27.40
N THR A 239 -8.74 -10.69 28.11
CA THR A 239 -9.73 -9.79 27.51
C THR A 239 -9.10 -8.73 26.62
N LYS A 240 -8.04 -8.08 27.08
CA LYS A 240 -7.37 -7.03 26.31
C LYS A 240 -6.63 -7.60 25.09
N TYR A 241 -5.99 -8.75 25.25
CA TYR A 241 -5.34 -9.45 24.14
C TYR A 241 -6.34 -9.83 23.04
N TYR A 242 -7.47 -10.47 23.39
CA TYR A 242 -8.48 -10.85 22.42
C TYR A 242 -9.20 -9.66 21.78
N GLN A 243 -9.37 -8.56 22.51
CA GLN A 243 -9.86 -7.31 21.92
C GLN A 243 -8.89 -6.74 20.88
N ASN A 244 -7.59 -6.80 21.14
CA ASN A 244 -6.56 -6.39 20.18
C ASN A 244 -6.55 -7.30 18.95
N GLN A 245 -6.73 -8.61 19.14
CA GLN A 245 -6.87 -9.58 18.05
C GLN A 245 -8.05 -9.25 17.13
N LEU A 246 -9.23 -8.99 17.71
CA LEU A 246 -10.40 -8.62 16.93
C LEU A 246 -10.22 -7.26 16.23
N ASN A 247 -9.66 -6.26 16.90
CA ASN A 247 -9.37 -4.95 16.30
C ASN A 247 -8.42 -5.07 15.10
N PHE A 248 -7.37 -5.89 15.24
CA PHE A 248 -6.43 -6.16 14.17
C PHE A 248 -7.12 -6.78 12.96
N ILE A 249 -7.87 -7.86 13.16
CA ILE A 249 -8.59 -8.58 12.10
C ILE A 249 -9.63 -7.68 11.41
N ALA A 250 -10.41 -6.92 12.18
CA ALA A 250 -11.40 -5.99 11.64
C ALA A 250 -10.73 -4.90 10.80
N SER A 251 -9.66 -4.30 11.31
CA SER A 251 -8.90 -3.24 10.65
C SER A 251 -8.25 -3.73 9.35
N LEU A 252 -7.67 -4.93 9.39
CA LEU A 252 -7.11 -5.60 8.22
C LEU A 252 -8.17 -5.84 7.16
N SER A 253 -9.29 -6.44 7.54
CA SER A 253 -10.40 -6.75 6.61
C SER A 253 -10.93 -5.49 5.93
N ILE A 254 -11.16 -4.41 6.70
CA ILE A 254 -11.62 -3.13 6.15
C ILE A 254 -10.59 -2.52 5.20
N GLY A 255 -9.30 -2.53 5.56
CA GLY A 255 -8.25 -1.98 4.70
C GLY A 255 -8.07 -2.77 3.40
N LEU A 256 -8.19 -4.09 3.45
CA LEU A 256 -8.14 -4.94 2.25
C LEU A 256 -9.37 -4.71 1.36
N ALA A 257 -10.57 -4.66 1.93
CA ALA A 257 -11.78 -4.34 1.17
C ALA A 257 -11.66 -2.98 0.47
N LYS A 258 -11.14 -1.97 1.16
CA LYS A 258 -10.86 -0.65 0.59
C LYS A 258 -9.94 -0.73 -0.62
N VAL A 259 -8.82 -1.45 -0.49
CA VAL A 259 -7.86 -1.65 -1.59
C VAL A 259 -8.51 -2.37 -2.77
N ILE A 260 -9.25 -3.45 -2.50
CA ILE A 260 -9.92 -4.24 -3.53
C ILE A 260 -10.93 -3.37 -4.29
N PHE A 261 -11.83 -2.66 -3.60
CA PHE A 261 -12.82 -1.81 -4.27
C PHE A 261 -12.22 -0.65 -5.08
N GLN A 262 -11.01 -0.23 -4.76
CA GLN A 262 -10.33 0.87 -5.47
C GLN A 262 -9.60 0.43 -6.72
N ILE A 263 -9.23 -0.84 -6.77
CA ILE A 263 -8.41 -1.42 -7.84
C ILE A 263 -9.31 -2.23 -8.77
N ILE A 264 -10.20 -3.04 -8.22
CA ILE A 264 -11.04 -3.96 -8.97
C ILE A 264 -12.46 -3.38 -9.00
N PRO A 265 -13.11 -3.31 -10.19
CA PRO A 265 -14.48 -2.82 -10.33
C PRO A 265 -15.49 -3.89 -9.88
N VAL A 266 -15.47 -4.24 -8.60
CA VAL A 266 -16.38 -5.19 -7.96
C VAL A 266 -17.40 -4.47 -7.09
N GLU A 267 -18.58 -5.06 -6.95
CA GLU A 267 -19.68 -4.54 -6.13
C GLU A 267 -19.68 -5.15 -4.72
N THR A 268 -19.09 -6.34 -4.57
CA THR A 268 -19.04 -7.04 -3.30
C THR A 268 -17.66 -7.62 -3.04
N VAL A 269 -17.19 -7.48 -1.80
CA VAL A 269 -15.95 -8.11 -1.32
C VAL A 269 -16.27 -8.89 -0.05
N SER A 270 -16.10 -10.20 -0.11
CA SER A 270 -16.18 -11.11 1.04
C SER A 270 -14.78 -11.48 1.49
N ILE A 271 -14.50 -11.34 2.79
CA ILE A 271 -13.20 -11.70 3.37
C ILE A 271 -13.43 -12.73 4.45
N ASN A 272 -12.83 -13.91 4.27
CA ASN A 272 -12.72 -14.95 5.27
C ASN A 272 -11.31 -14.92 5.84
N VAL A 273 -11.21 -14.72 7.14
CA VAL A 273 -9.95 -14.77 7.86
C VAL A 273 -9.76 -16.17 8.41
N LEU A 274 -8.66 -16.78 7.97
CA LEU A 274 -8.26 -18.13 8.28
C LEU A 274 -7.12 -18.10 9.30
N GLU A 275 -7.12 -19.06 10.21
CA GLU A 275 -6.06 -19.27 11.19
C GLU A 275 -5.73 -20.76 11.26
N LYS A 276 -4.46 -21.08 11.50
CA LYS A 276 -4.02 -22.44 11.79
C LYS A 276 -4.33 -22.75 13.25
N ARG A 277 -5.16 -23.77 13.49
CA ARG A 277 -5.51 -24.24 14.84
C ARG A 277 -5.36 -25.74 14.92
N ILE A 278 -5.08 -26.24 16.11
CA ILE A 278 -5.06 -27.68 16.38
C ILE A 278 -6.51 -28.13 16.51
N ASP A 279 -6.92 -29.09 15.68
CA ASP A 279 -8.20 -29.76 15.82
C ASP A 279 -8.14 -30.72 17.01
N THR A 280 -9.04 -30.56 17.96
CA THR A 280 -9.08 -31.39 19.17
C THR A 280 -9.57 -32.82 18.91
N VAL A 281 -10.19 -33.08 17.76
CA VAL A 281 -10.72 -34.40 17.39
C VAL A 281 -9.58 -35.36 17.01
N ASP A 282 -8.61 -34.90 16.22
CA ASP A 282 -7.51 -35.72 15.71
C ASP A 282 -6.11 -35.20 16.08
N GLY A 283 -6.00 -34.04 16.74
CA GLY A 283 -4.74 -33.45 17.17
C GLY A 283 -3.93 -32.80 16.04
N HIS A 284 -4.46 -32.73 14.82
CA HIS A 284 -3.74 -32.18 13.67
C HIS A 284 -3.98 -30.68 13.49
N GLU A 285 -2.97 -29.96 12.98
CA GLU A 285 -3.13 -28.57 12.59
C GLU A 285 -4.02 -28.46 11.34
N LYS A 286 -5.13 -27.74 11.46
CA LYS A 286 -6.05 -27.46 10.35
C LYS A 286 -6.16 -25.96 10.15
N THR A 287 -6.35 -25.54 8.90
CA THR A 287 -6.71 -24.16 8.56
C THR A 287 -8.21 -24.01 8.73
N MET A 288 -8.65 -23.13 9.63
CA MET A 288 -10.05 -22.92 9.94
C MET A 288 -10.42 -21.44 9.77
N THR A 289 -11.66 -21.17 9.37
CA THR A 289 -12.19 -19.80 9.29
C THR A 289 -12.56 -19.35 10.70
N ILE A 290 -12.03 -18.20 11.13
CA ILE A 290 -12.26 -17.65 12.47
C ILE A 290 -13.10 -16.37 12.44
N PHE A 291 -13.25 -15.76 11.26
CA PHE A 291 -14.01 -14.54 11.04
C PHE A 291 -14.33 -14.41 9.56
N GLY A 292 -15.52 -13.90 9.25
CA GLY A 292 -15.97 -13.62 7.89
C GLY A 292 -16.73 -12.31 7.85
N VAL A 293 -16.55 -11.55 6.79
CA VAL A 293 -17.29 -10.29 6.55
C VAL A 293 -17.57 -10.10 5.07
N LYS A 294 -18.78 -9.65 4.75
CA LYS A 294 -19.21 -9.30 3.39
C LYS A 294 -19.46 -7.80 3.30
N PHE A 295 -18.62 -7.10 2.54
CA PHE A 295 -18.75 -5.67 2.27
C PHE A 295 -19.46 -5.45 0.94
N LYS A 296 -20.48 -4.58 0.95
CA LYS A 296 -21.09 -4.03 -0.27
C LYS A 296 -20.47 -2.67 -0.58
N LYS A 297 -20.09 -2.44 -1.83
CA LYS A 297 -19.36 -1.24 -2.26
C LYS A 297 -20.09 0.05 -1.92
N GLU A 298 -21.38 0.14 -2.21
CA GLU A 298 -22.18 1.34 -1.96
C GLU A 298 -22.14 1.74 -0.47
N GLN A 299 -22.44 0.78 0.42
CA GLN A 299 -22.37 0.98 1.87
C GLN A 299 -20.96 1.29 2.34
N PHE A 300 -19.96 0.60 1.79
CA PHE A 300 -18.55 0.79 2.16
C PHE A 300 -18.02 2.18 1.77
N MET A 301 -18.36 2.66 0.57
CA MET A 301 -17.92 3.96 0.07
C MET A 301 -18.56 5.13 0.80
N ALA A 302 -19.70 4.93 1.46
CA ALA A 302 -20.31 5.91 2.35
C ALA A 302 -19.55 6.08 3.68
N LEU A 303 -18.66 5.15 4.04
CA LEU A 303 -17.91 5.22 5.30
C LEU A 303 -16.84 6.31 5.27
N ASN A 304 -16.75 7.07 6.36
CA ASN A 304 -15.60 7.93 6.60
C ASN A 304 -14.48 7.14 7.30
N ILE A 305 -13.74 6.34 6.53
CA ILE A 305 -12.71 5.38 6.99
C ILE A 305 -11.68 5.99 7.97
N ASN A 306 -11.42 7.30 7.92
CA ASN A 306 -10.45 7.93 8.82
C ASN A 306 -10.94 8.09 10.27
N TYR A 307 -12.26 7.97 10.51
CA TYR A 307 -12.88 8.22 11.80
C TYR A 307 -13.69 7.03 12.33
N ILE A 308 -13.66 5.90 11.62
CA ILE A 308 -14.36 4.71 12.07
C ILE A 308 -13.60 3.98 13.17
N LYS A 309 -14.34 3.22 13.98
CA LYS A 309 -13.79 2.16 14.82
C LYS A 309 -14.02 0.84 14.11
N PRO A 310 -12.97 0.04 13.80
CA PRO A 310 -13.11 -1.15 12.98
C PRO A 310 -14.19 -2.11 13.45
N ILE A 311 -14.19 -2.45 14.74
CA ILE A 311 -15.15 -3.41 15.32
C ILE A 311 -16.58 -2.88 15.24
N ASP A 312 -16.80 -1.62 15.61
CA ASP A 312 -18.14 -1.02 15.58
C ASP A 312 -18.68 -0.95 14.15
N THR A 313 -17.78 -0.72 13.18
CA THR A 313 -18.12 -0.65 11.75
C THR A 313 -18.59 -1.98 11.19
N LEU A 314 -18.09 -3.10 11.72
CA LEU A 314 -18.51 -4.42 11.29
C LEU A 314 -20.01 -4.68 11.50
N GLN A 315 -20.66 -3.97 12.43
CA GLN A 315 -22.11 -4.06 12.66
C GLN A 315 -22.95 -3.60 11.46
N LEU A 316 -22.36 -2.84 10.53
CA LEU A 316 -23.01 -2.37 9.31
C LEU A 316 -23.02 -3.43 8.19
N PHE A 317 -22.31 -4.55 8.39
CA PHE A 317 -22.07 -5.55 7.37
C PHE A 317 -22.48 -6.95 7.85
N GLU A 318 -22.75 -7.83 6.90
CA GLU A 318 -22.98 -9.25 7.19
C GLU A 318 -21.66 -9.87 7.66
N THR A 319 -21.64 -10.39 8.89
CA THR A 319 -20.44 -10.98 9.51
C THR A 319 -20.72 -12.32 10.16
N SER A 320 -19.74 -13.22 10.10
CA SER A 320 -19.69 -14.46 10.89
C SER A 320 -18.76 -14.26 12.09
N LEU A 321 -19.19 -13.39 13.03
CA LEU A 321 -18.44 -13.05 14.23
C LEU A 321 -18.97 -13.82 15.45
N ASP A 322 -18.29 -14.89 15.86
CA ASP A 322 -18.43 -15.46 17.20
C ASP A 322 -17.20 -15.06 18.04
N PHE A 323 -17.41 -14.17 19.02
CA PHE A 323 -16.34 -13.64 19.85
C PHE A 323 -16.68 -13.69 21.34
N LYS A 324 -15.77 -14.28 22.12
CA LYS A 324 -15.85 -14.34 23.58
C LYS A 324 -14.72 -13.53 24.20
N LYS A 325 -15.03 -12.58 25.08
CA LYS A 325 -14.05 -11.71 25.74
C LYS A 325 -12.85 -12.48 26.33
N THR A 326 -13.08 -13.67 26.89
CA THR A 326 -12.03 -14.47 27.54
C THR A 326 -11.48 -15.63 26.70
N LYS A 327 -12.04 -15.88 25.51
CA LYS A 327 -11.64 -16.99 24.62
C LYS A 327 -11.30 -16.57 23.18
N GLY A 328 -11.53 -15.31 22.81
CA GLY A 328 -11.27 -14.78 21.48
C GLY A 328 -12.30 -15.19 20.44
N LEU A 329 -11.87 -15.16 19.17
CA LEU A 329 -12.64 -15.60 18.01
C LEU A 329 -12.85 -17.12 18.02
N GLN A 330 -14.11 -17.54 17.95
CA GLN A 330 -14.50 -18.94 17.87
C GLN A 330 -14.62 -19.40 16.41
N LEU A 331 -14.82 -20.70 16.24
CA LEU A 331 -14.98 -21.37 14.94
C LEU A 331 -16.44 -21.38 14.50
#